data_AF-A0A0Q8YXZ1-F1
#
_entry.id   AF-A0A0Q8YXZ1-F1
#
_cell.length_a   1.000
_cell.length_b   1.000
_cell.length_c   1.000
_cell.angle_alpha   90.00
_cell.angle_beta   90.00
_cell.angle_gamma   90.00
#
_symmetry.space_group_name_H-M   'P 1'
#
loop_
_entity.id
_entity.type
_entity.pdbx_description
1 polymer ?
#
loop_
_entity_poly.entity_id
_entity_poly.type
_entity_poly.pdbx_seq_one_letter_code
_entity_poly.pdbx_strand_id
1 'polypeptide(L)'
;MGVNAAEPDGPRDLISNPYAGYGSPVAGPEFVGRTTAFSSIRNRTFTSLETASVSIVGPPRVGKSSLARHVHDQLATGSSVRGLTFVPVWITVSGCDSEQSLFRELAYAVQTWMSDRGLHADRLDPLYESLSRAVSWDDMRMRMRTYMRQLRWLRYQVVAVLDEFDAARNVFRRAAPYEFLRALAYEPDVRVALITTSRRDLAEIVVRSTPELSTFPQIFGLPVTLGCFDVRELTALLARSPHIDADLGQPLLAWLGREVGGQPFLASALLSVLHDRWAVHGTPSPAELPHHLGEAVATCSHLTVRHHEQMLELLRDENRLTTLLEILFGPQVTAQPQDAERLAREGIIRPTADGWEGFSESFQEYLGLLERKSDDWSLWQATETGLRAGLTTALQAAYGDLWLVKLRECQKRLIESCENRQERVRRGFGELAPDESPLDYAYPQDLLAVIMMHWEQLRPVLGHSKNDWQERLELIARVRTPMAHNRRSGTSPLLMTQFREYCGDVLRWLARPTEQDPSCEPSGSLRAPVGDVDAGPVDQSAVDAGIQP
;
A
#
# COMPACT_ATOMS: atom_id res chain seq x y z
N MET A 1 8.89 -18.68 68.32
CA MET A 1 8.63 -17.46 67.53
C MET A 1 8.75 -17.85 66.07
N GLY A 2 7.65 -18.33 65.47
CA GLY A 2 7.59 -18.68 64.05
C GLY A 2 6.68 -17.68 63.37
N VAL A 3 7.25 -16.89 62.47
CA VAL A 3 6.53 -15.90 61.66
C VAL A 3 5.86 -16.66 60.53
N ASN A 4 4.53 -16.62 60.47
CA ASN A 4 3.74 -17.13 59.36
C ASN A 4 4.10 -16.36 58.09
N ALA A 5 4.62 -17.08 57.09
CA ALA A 5 4.59 -16.63 55.71
C ALA A 5 3.14 -16.70 55.23
N ALA A 6 2.54 -15.54 54.94
CA ALA A 6 1.30 -15.48 54.19
C ALA A 6 1.59 -15.95 52.76
N GLU A 7 0.90 -17.00 52.33
CA GLU A 7 0.81 -17.38 50.92
C GLU A 7 0.21 -16.20 50.13
N PRO A 8 0.78 -15.82 48.97
CA PRO A 8 0.19 -14.78 48.16
C PRO A 8 -1.09 -15.29 47.49
N ASP A 9 -2.07 -14.39 47.48
CA ASP A 9 -3.40 -14.45 46.88
C ASP A 9 -3.57 -15.38 45.67
N GLY A 10 -4.77 -15.99 45.62
CA GLY A 10 -5.26 -16.84 44.54
C GLY A 10 -5.23 -16.19 43.15
N PRO A 11 -5.66 -16.94 42.10
CA PRO A 11 -5.51 -16.50 40.72
C PRO A 11 -6.19 -15.15 40.52
N ARG A 12 -5.37 -14.11 40.28
CA ARG A 12 -5.86 -12.83 39.75
C ARG A 12 -6.68 -13.16 38.52
N ASP A 13 -7.96 -12.78 38.50
CA ASP A 13 -8.80 -12.90 37.32
C ASP A 13 -8.00 -12.39 36.12
N LEU A 14 -7.66 -13.29 35.20
CA LEU A 14 -6.94 -12.96 33.98
C LEU A 14 -7.87 -12.06 33.18
N ILE A 15 -7.66 -10.75 33.29
CA ILE A 15 -8.29 -9.75 32.45
C ILE A 15 -8.05 -10.20 31.00
N SER A 16 -9.12 -10.59 30.32
CA SER A 16 -9.04 -11.04 28.94
C SER A 16 -8.58 -9.89 28.06
N ASN A 17 -7.59 -10.13 27.20
CA ASN A 17 -7.06 -9.13 26.29
C ASN A 17 -8.15 -8.68 25.29
N PRO A 18 -8.64 -7.42 25.38
CA PRO A 18 -9.74 -6.96 24.54
C PRO A 18 -9.35 -6.85 23.05
N TYR A 19 -8.06 -6.94 22.73
CA TYR A 19 -7.55 -6.79 21.37
C TYR A 19 -7.15 -8.12 20.73
N ALA A 20 -7.15 -9.25 21.46
CA ALA A 20 -6.68 -10.55 20.97
C ALA A 20 -7.37 -11.01 19.66
N GLY A 21 -8.62 -10.58 19.44
CA GLY A 21 -9.41 -10.86 18.24
C GLY A 21 -9.11 -9.97 17.03
N TYR A 22 -8.01 -9.21 16.98
CA TYR A 22 -7.73 -8.21 15.94
C TYR A 22 -7.79 -8.73 14.49
N GLY A 23 -7.67 -10.05 14.28
CA GLY A 23 -7.80 -10.70 12.97
C GLY A 23 -9.23 -11.05 12.52
N SER A 24 -10.22 -10.96 13.41
CA SER A 24 -11.60 -11.39 13.19
C SER A 24 -12.56 -10.20 13.15
N PRO A 25 -13.70 -10.32 12.44
CA PRO A 25 -14.74 -9.31 12.54
C PRO A 25 -15.27 -9.17 13.96
N VAL A 26 -15.39 -7.93 14.43
CA VAL A 26 -15.80 -7.58 15.80
C VAL A 26 -17.22 -7.02 15.77
N ALA A 27 -18.05 -7.35 16.76
CA ALA A 27 -19.43 -6.87 16.89
C ALA A 27 -19.80 -6.65 18.37
N GLY A 28 -21.01 -6.14 18.60
CA GLY A 28 -21.53 -5.95 19.97
C GLY A 28 -20.68 -5.00 20.83
N PRO A 29 -20.45 -5.30 22.12
CA PRO A 29 -19.71 -4.44 23.05
C PRO A 29 -18.25 -4.18 22.68
N GLU A 30 -17.65 -5.05 21.88
CA GLU A 30 -16.26 -4.90 21.43
C GLU A 30 -16.11 -3.97 20.22
N PHE A 31 -17.21 -3.64 19.55
CA PHE A 31 -17.22 -2.77 18.38
C PHE A 31 -17.01 -1.31 18.80
N VAL A 32 -16.06 -0.63 18.16
CA VAL A 32 -15.66 0.74 18.51
C VAL A 32 -15.85 1.67 17.32
N GLY A 33 -16.34 2.88 17.61
CA GLY A 33 -16.37 3.98 16.66
C GLY A 33 -17.40 3.79 15.54
N ARG A 34 -17.08 4.33 14.36
CA ARG A 34 -17.88 4.25 13.12
C ARG A 34 -19.32 4.75 13.27
N THR A 35 -19.56 5.66 14.21
CA THR A 35 -20.91 6.11 14.59
C THR A 35 -21.64 6.81 13.44
N THR A 36 -20.92 7.56 12.60
CA THR A 36 -21.44 8.21 11.40
C THR A 36 -21.86 7.18 10.34
N ALA A 37 -20.99 6.21 10.06
CA ALA A 37 -21.25 5.13 9.11
C ALA A 37 -22.42 4.25 9.57
N PHE A 38 -22.44 3.84 10.84
CA PHE A 38 -23.55 3.10 11.45
C PHE A 38 -24.87 3.88 11.35
N SER A 39 -24.86 5.17 11.70
CA SER A 39 -26.05 6.02 11.63
C SER A 39 -26.56 6.15 10.19
N SER A 40 -25.65 6.28 9.21
CA SER A 40 -26.01 6.32 7.79
C SER A 40 -26.72 5.03 7.34
N ILE A 41 -26.17 3.87 7.69
CA ILE A 41 -26.77 2.56 7.37
C ILE A 41 -28.13 2.40 8.06
N ARG A 42 -28.22 2.71 9.37
CA ARG A 42 -29.46 2.69 10.15
C ARG A 42 -30.55 3.57 9.51
N ASN A 43 -30.17 4.78 9.13
CA ASN A 43 -31.11 5.76 8.58
C ASN A 43 -31.66 5.32 7.21
N ARG A 44 -30.81 4.76 6.36
CA ARG A 44 -31.16 4.37 4.99
C ARG A 44 -31.88 3.03 4.91
N THR A 45 -31.44 2.04 5.67
CA THR A 45 -31.92 0.67 5.53
C THR A 45 -33.03 0.33 6.51
N PHE A 46 -32.97 0.81 7.76
CA PHE A 46 -33.82 0.30 8.84
C PHE A 46 -34.92 1.28 9.29
N THR A 47 -34.67 2.58 9.20
CA THR A 47 -35.62 3.62 9.66
C THR A 47 -36.29 4.39 8.53
N SER A 48 -35.84 4.22 7.29
CA SER A 48 -36.52 4.74 6.11
C SER A 48 -37.87 4.05 5.91
N LEU A 49 -38.86 4.79 5.38
CA LEU A 49 -40.13 4.22 4.94
C LEU A 49 -39.94 3.17 3.84
N GLU A 50 -38.89 3.34 3.03
CA GLU A 50 -38.49 2.41 1.99
C GLU A 50 -37.08 1.90 2.32
N THR A 51 -36.95 0.60 2.58
CA THR A 51 -35.66 -0.01 2.91
C THR A 51 -34.70 0.11 1.72
N ALA A 52 -33.68 0.95 1.85
CA ALA A 52 -32.67 1.15 0.81
C ALA A 52 -31.47 0.21 1.01
N SER A 53 -30.86 -0.17 -0.10
CA SER A 53 -29.60 -0.90 -0.11
C SER A 53 -28.41 0.05 0.14
N VAL A 54 -27.36 -0.47 0.76
CA VAL A 54 -26.16 0.29 1.14
C VAL A 54 -24.89 -0.48 0.78
N SER A 55 -23.91 0.20 0.20
CA SER A 55 -22.58 -0.34 -0.06
C SER A 55 -21.59 0.22 0.95
N ILE A 56 -20.77 -0.65 1.54
CA ILE A 56 -19.69 -0.30 2.46
C ILE A 56 -18.37 -0.54 1.73
N VAL A 57 -17.63 0.53 1.47
CA VAL A 57 -16.41 0.50 0.64
C VAL A 57 -15.21 0.96 1.45
N GLY A 58 -14.03 0.38 1.23
CA GLY A 58 -12.80 0.80 1.90
C GLY A 58 -11.70 -0.26 1.86
N PRO A 59 -10.45 0.09 2.22
CA PRO A 59 -9.30 -0.79 2.13
C PRO A 59 -9.44 -2.08 2.98
N PRO A 60 -8.61 -3.10 2.73
CA PRO A 60 -8.58 -4.30 3.56
C PRO A 60 -8.42 -3.96 5.04
N ARG A 61 -9.00 -4.78 5.92
CA ARG A 61 -8.79 -4.70 7.37
C ARG A 61 -9.21 -3.37 8.06
N VAL A 62 -9.93 -2.50 7.36
CA VAL A 62 -10.47 -1.23 7.91
C VAL A 62 -11.74 -1.39 8.77
N GLY A 63 -12.25 -2.63 8.93
CA GLY A 63 -13.42 -2.93 9.76
C GLY A 63 -14.77 -2.93 9.04
N LYS A 64 -14.82 -3.11 7.71
CA LYS A 64 -16.07 -3.20 6.94
C LYS A 64 -16.98 -4.34 7.43
N SER A 65 -16.44 -5.56 7.51
CA SER A 65 -17.18 -6.74 7.96
C SER A 65 -17.57 -6.64 9.44
N SER A 66 -16.76 -5.96 10.27
CA SER A 66 -17.10 -5.65 11.66
C SER A 66 -18.32 -4.70 11.73
N LEU A 67 -18.32 -3.62 10.94
CA LEU A 67 -19.45 -2.69 10.88
C LEU A 67 -20.72 -3.38 10.35
N ALA A 68 -20.60 -4.16 9.26
CA ALA A 68 -21.73 -4.88 8.70
C ALA A 68 -22.32 -5.89 9.71
N ARG A 69 -21.45 -6.60 10.45
CA ARG A 69 -21.88 -7.55 11.49
C ARG A 69 -22.53 -6.85 12.67
N HIS A 70 -21.96 -5.74 13.13
CA HIS A 70 -22.55 -4.93 14.19
C HIS A 70 -23.95 -4.40 13.80
N VAL A 71 -24.12 -3.94 12.56
CA VAL A 71 -25.43 -3.55 12.01
C VAL A 71 -26.39 -4.74 11.96
N HIS A 72 -25.93 -5.87 11.44
CA HIS A 72 -26.72 -7.09 11.31
C HIS A 72 -27.26 -7.56 12.68
N ASP A 73 -26.39 -7.62 13.68
CA ASP A 73 -26.75 -8.13 15.01
C ASP A 73 -27.68 -7.17 15.77
N GLN A 74 -27.45 -5.86 15.66
CA GLN A 74 -28.23 -4.86 16.40
C GLN A 74 -29.56 -4.47 15.75
N LEU A 75 -29.62 -4.43 14.40
CA LEU A 75 -30.76 -3.83 13.70
C LEU A 75 -31.57 -4.85 12.89
N ALA A 76 -30.94 -5.87 12.33
CA ALA A 76 -31.61 -6.81 11.43
C ALA A 76 -32.46 -7.88 12.15
N THR A 77 -32.51 -7.84 13.48
CA THR A 77 -33.42 -8.66 14.31
C THR A 77 -34.72 -7.94 14.68
N GLY A 78 -34.83 -6.65 14.32
CA GLY A 78 -35.99 -5.82 14.64
C GLY A 78 -37.12 -5.87 13.61
N SER A 79 -37.87 -4.77 13.53
CA SER A 79 -38.93 -4.58 12.54
C SER A 79 -38.79 -3.21 11.87
N SER A 80 -39.21 -3.13 10.60
CA SER A 80 -39.25 -1.87 9.87
C SER A 80 -40.33 -0.92 10.40
N VAL A 81 -40.24 0.36 10.03
CA VAL A 81 -41.26 1.38 10.34
C VAL A 81 -42.65 1.00 9.84
N ARG A 82 -42.75 0.18 8.78
CA ARG A 82 -44.01 -0.33 8.25
C ARG A 82 -44.54 -1.56 8.99
N GLY A 83 -43.89 -2.01 10.07
CA GLY A 83 -44.27 -3.20 10.82
C GLY A 83 -44.02 -4.50 10.04
N LEU A 84 -42.89 -4.58 9.33
CA LEU A 84 -42.40 -5.81 8.71
C LEU A 84 -41.25 -6.36 9.53
N THR A 85 -41.28 -7.66 9.82
CA THR A 85 -40.22 -8.35 10.57
C THR A 85 -39.00 -8.55 9.68
N PHE A 86 -37.82 -8.17 10.17
CA PHE A 86 -36.59 -8.39 9.41
C PHE A 86 -36.16 -9.86 9.46
N VAL A 87 -35.71 -10.37 8.31
CA VAL A 87 -35.04 -11.67 8.20
C VAL A 87 -33.55 -11.39 7.92
N PRO A 88 -32.70 -11.50 8.95
CA PRO A 88 -31.26 -11.26 8.82
C PRO A 88 -30.60 -12.41 8.05
N VAL A 89 -29.84 -12.07 7.01
CA VAL A 89 -29.06 -13.01 6.20
C VAL A 89 -27.63 -12.51 6.08
N TRP A 90 -26.67 -13.42 6.20
CA TRP A 90 -25.26 -13.15 5.98
C TRP A 90 -24.69 -14.14 4.96
N ILE A 91 -24.07 -13.63 3.89
CA ILE A 91 -23.41 -14.44 2.87
C ILE A 91 -22.03 -13.87 2.61
N THR A 92 -21.01 -14.70 2.68
CA THR A 92 -19.66 -14.37 2.21
C THR A 92 -19.54 -14.76 0.74
N VAL A 93 -19.51 -13.77 -0.16
CA VAL A 93 -19.61 -14.00 -1.62
C VAL A 93 -18.44 -14.82 -2.16
N SER A 94 -17.25 -14.70 -1.56
CA SER A 94 -16.07 -15.49 -1.92
C SER A 94 -16.23 -16.99 -1.66
N GLY A 95 -17.18 -17.39 -0.81
CA GLY A 95 -17.53 -18.79 -0.58
C GLY A 95 -18.47 -19.40 -1.63
N CYS A 96 -19.04 -18.58 -2.53
CA CYS A 96 -19.90 -19.06 -3.60
C CYS A 96 -19.09 -19.39 -4.86
N ASP A 97 -19.33 -20.55 -5.46
CA ASP A 97 -18.63 -21.03 -6.65
C ASP A 97 -19.29 -20.63 -7.99
N SER A 98 -20.54 -20.17 -7.93
CA SER A 98 -21.37 -19.91 -9.09
C SER A 98 -22.49 -18.92 -8.79
N GLU A 99 -23.04 -18.30 -9.84
CA GLU A 99 -24.20 -17.41 -9.73
C GLU A 99 -25.38 -18.09 -9.04
N GLN A 100 -25.69 -19.36 -9.36
CA GLN A 100 -26.80 -20.10 -8.75
C GLN A 100 -26.55 -20.40 -7.26
N SER A 101 -25.31 -20.72 -6.89
CA SER A 101 -24.93 -21.01 -5.52
C SER A 101 -25.24 -19.84 -4.59
N LEU A 102 -24.94 -18.60 -5.01
CA LEU A 102 -25.25 -17.40 -4.21
C LEU A 102 -26.75 -17.23 -3.93
N PHE A 103 -27.62 -17.41 -4.94
CA PHE A 103 -29.07 -17.26 -4.71
C PHE A 103 -29.68 -18.42 -3.95
N ARG A 104 -29.13 -19.63 -4.10
CA ARG A 104 -29.51 -20.79 -3.29
C ARG A 104 -29.10 -20.59 -1.83
N GLU A 105 -27.90 -20.07 -1.58
CA GLU A 105 -27.44 -19.74 -0.23
C GLU A 105 -28.32 -18.67 0.41
N LEU A 106 -28.73 -17.64 -0.34
CA LEU A 106 -29.70 -16.65 0.13
C LEU A 106 -31.03 -17.28 0.51
N ALA A 107 -31.59 -18.16 -0.32
CA ALA A 107 -32.83 -18.84 -0.01
C ALA A 107 -32.68 -19.80 1.19
N TYR A 108 -31.57 -20.52 1.27
CA TYR A 108 -31.25 -21.43 2.36
C TYR A 108 -31.16 -20.69 3.69
N ALA A 109 -30.41 -19.58 3.75
CA ALA A 109 -30.27 -18.77 4.95
C ALA A 109 -31.62 -18.23 5.45
N VAL A 110 -32.46 -17.76 4.52
CA VAL A 110 -33.83 -17.31 4.85
C VAL A 110 -34.67 -18.47 5.38
N GLN A 111 -34.67 -19.61 4.68
CA GLN A 111 -35.45 -20.77 5.06
C GLN A 111 -35.03 -21.29 6.45
N THR A 112 -33.73 -21.44 6.70
CA THR A 112 -33.19 -21.85 8.00
C THR A 112 -33.66 -20.91 9.10
N TRP A 113 -33.58 -19.59 8.89
CA TRP A 113 -34.04 -18.62 9.89
C TRP A 113 -35.53 -18.76 10.23
N MET A 114 -36.37 -19.03 9.22
CA MET A 114 -37.81 -19.25 9.37
C MET A 114 -38.11 -20.58 10.08
N SER A 115 -37.47 -21.66 9.64
CA SER A 115 -37.65 -23.01 10.18
C SER A 115 -37.20 -23.13 11.63
N ASP A 116 -36.05 -22.55 12.01
CA ASP A 116 -35.54 -22.54 13.39
C ASP A 116 -36.52 -21.88 14.38
N ARG A 117 -37.43 -21.04 13.88
CA ARG A 117 -38.47 -20.34 14.64
C ARG A 117 -39.86 -20.95 14.46
N GLY A 118 -39.99 -22.02 13.69
CA GLY A 118 -41.28 -22.66 13.38
C GLY A 118 -42.25 -21.76 12.61
N LEU A 119 -41.73 -20.81 11.80
CA LEU A 119 -42.56 -19.79 11.15
C LEU A 119 -43.01 -20.24 9.76
N HIS A 120 -44.34 -20.39 9.59
CA HIS A 120 -45.00 -20.59 8.30
C HIS A 120 -44.46 -21.76 7.45
N ALA A 121 -43.99 -22.84 8.09
CA ALA A 121 -43.47 -24.05 7.44
C ALA A 121 -44.41 -24.55 6.32
N ASP A 122 -45.71 -24.68 6.61
CA ASP A 122 -46.73 -25.13 5.65
C ASP A 122 -46.79 -24.31 4.35
N ARG A 123 -46.36 -23.05 4.37
CA ARG A 123 -46.41 -22.13 3.23
C ARG A 123 -45.07 -21.95 2.54
N LEU A 124 -43.96 -22.04 3.27
CA LEU A 124 -42.62 -21.73 2.76
C LEU A 124 -41.86 -22.98 2.33
N ASP A 125 -42.02 -24.10 3.04
CA ASP A 125 -41.27 -25.32 2.76
C ASP A 125 -41.52 -25.85 1.33
N PRO A 126 -42.77 -25.93 0.82
CA PRO A 126 -43.01 -26.38 -0.55
C PRO A 126 -42.37 -25.48 -1.60
N LEU A 127 -42.33 -24.16 -1.34
CA LEU A 127 -41.72 -23.18 -2.24
C LEU A 127 -40.19 -23.28 -2.23
N TYR A 128 -39.60 -23.49 -1.05
CA TYR A 128 -38.17 -23.69 -0.90
C TYR A 128 -37.70 -25.02 -1.53
N GLU A 129 -38.43 -26.12 -1.32
CA GLU A 129 -38.13 -27.40 -1.98
C GLU A 129 -38.20 -27.28 -3.50
N SER A 130 -39.23 -26.59 -3.99
CA SER A 130 -39.42 -26.28 -5.40
C SER A 130 -38.22 -25.49 -5.96
N LEU A 131 -37.75 -24.46 -5.26
CA LEU A 131 -36.56 -23.68 -5.63
C LEU A 131 -35.28 -24.50 -5.60
N SER A 132 -35.10 -25.35 -4.58
CA SER A 132 -33.92 -26.21 -4.42
C SER A 132 -33.77 -27.22 -5.56
N ARG A 133 -34.89 -27.63 -6.16
CA ARG A 133 -34.93 -28.53 -7.34
C ARG A 133 -34.74 -27.81 -8.68
N ALA A 134 -34.64 -26.47 -8.71
CA ALA A 134 -34.48 -25.73 -9.95
C ALA A 134 -33.15 -26.05 -10.62
N VAL A 135 -33.19 -26.56 -11.85
CA VAL A 135 -31.99 -26.97 -12.61
C VAL A 135 -31.42 -25.83 -13.45
N SER A 136 -32.30 -25.00 -14.02
CA SER A 136 -31.88 -23.89 -14.88
C SER A 136 -31.90 -22.55 -14.14
N TRP A 137 -31.10 -21.60 -14.64
CA TRP A 137 -31.06 -20.24 -14.11
C TRP A 137 -32.44 -19.55 -14.17
N ASP A 138 -33.17 -19.69 -15.28
CA ASP A 138 -34.47 -19.03 -15.46
C ASP A 138 -35.53 -19.60 -14.52
N ASP A 139 -35.53 -20.92 -14.35
CA ASP A 139 -36.41 -21.61 -13.40
C ASP A 139 -36.09 -21.18 -11.95
N MET A 140 -34.81 -21.13 -11.59
CA MET A 140 -34.37 -20.65 -10.28
C MET A 140 -34.80 -19.21 -10.03
N ARG A 141 -34.61 -18.30 -10.99
CA ARG A 141 -35.03 -16.89 -10.87
C ARG A 141 -36.53 -16.77 -10.61
N MET A 142 -37.34 -17.49 -11.37
CA MET A 142 -38.80 -17.46 -11.24
C MET A 142 -39.25 -17.99 -9.88
N ARG A 143 -38.73 -19.14 -9.45
CA ARG A 143 -39.07 -19.75 -8.15
C ARG A 143 -38.60 -18.89 -6.98
N MET A 144 -37.41 -18.29 -7.08
CA MET A 144 -36.87 -17.40 -6.06
C MET A 144 -37.73 -16.15 -5.90
N ARG A 145 -38.20 -15.55 -7.00
CA ARG A 145 -39.16 -14.43 -6.94
C ARG A 145 -40.46 -14.83 -6.25
N THR A 146 -41.00 -16.00 -6.59
CA THR A 146 -42.23 -16.52 -5.96
C THR A 146 -42.03 -16.74 -4.45
N TYR A 147 -40.92 -17.34 -4.05
CA TYR A 147 -40.55 -17.54 -2.65
C TYR A 147 -40.45 -16.20 -1.90
N MET A 148 -39.74 -15.22 -2.46
CA MET A 148 -39.56 -13.91 -1.85
C MET A 148 -40.85 -13.08 -1.79
N ARG A 149 -41.73 -13.18 -2.81
CA ARG A 149 -43.06 -12.57 -2.78
C ARG A 149 -43.92 -13.15 -1.67
N GLN A 150 -43.83 -14.46 -1.43
CA GLN A 150 -44.58 -15.10 -0.35
C GLN A 150 -44.12 -14.58 1.01
N LEU A 151 -42.80 -14.46 1.23
CA LEU A 151 -42.24 -13.86 2.45
C LEU A 151 -42.76 -12.44 2.67
N ARG A 152 -42.78 -11.62 1.61
CA ARG A 152 -43.29 -10.26 1.66
C ARG A 152 -44.77 -10.21 2.06
N TRP A 153 -45.58 -11.08 1.47
CA TRP A 153 -47.00 -11.19 1.78
C TRP A 153 -47.25 -11.61 3.24
N LEU A 154 -46.37 -12.46 3.77
CA LEU A 154 -46.32 -12.86 5.18
C LEU A 154 -45.72 -11.78 6.12
N ARG A 155 -45.48 -10.56 5.62
CA ARG A 155 -44.97 -9.41 6.38
C ARG A 155 -43.52 -9.52 6.84
N TYR A 156 -42.70 -10.29 6.12
CA TYR A 156 -41.26 -10.37 6.32
C TYR A 156 -40.49 -9.52 5.31
N GLN A 157 -39.30 -9.08 5.72
CA GLN A 157 -38.40 -8.23 4.94
C GLN A 157 -36.98 -8.78 5.07
N VAL A 158 -36.43 -9.34 3.98
CA VAL A 158 -35.06 -9.86 4.00
C VAL A 158 -34.07 -8.69 4.02
N VAL A 159 -33.09 -8.79 4.92
CA VAL A 159 -31.93 -7.90 5.00
C VAL A 159 -30.68 -8.75 4.83
N ALA A 160 -30.10 -8.73 3.64
CA ALA A 160 -28.98 -9.57 3.28
C ALA A 160 -27.67 -8.79 3.27
N VAL A 161 -26.74 -9.19 4.12
CA VAL A 161 -25.34 -8.77 4.06
C VAL A 161 -24.60 -9.67 3.08
N LEU A 162 -24.04 -9.08 2.04
CA LEU A 162 -23.15 -9.73 1.07
C LEU A 162 -21.71 -9.26 1.35
N ASP A 163 -20.99 -10.00 2.19
CA ASP A 163 -19.61 -9.70 2.58
C ASP A 163 -18.65 -10.12 1.47
N GLU A 164 -17.53 -9.38 1.33
CA GLU A 164 -16.50 -9.62 0.31
C GLU A 164 -17.05 -9.62 -1.14
N PHE A 165 -17.95 -8.69 -1.45
CA PHE A 165 -18.60 -8.56 -2.75
C PHE A 165 -17.63 -8.31 -3.92
N ASP A 166 -16.35 -8.00 -3.66
CA ASP A 166 -15.31 -8.01 -4.70
C ASP A 166 -15.23 -9.37 -5.42
N ALA A 167 -15.57 -10.47 -4.74
CA ALA A 167 -15.60 -11.80 -5.33
C ALA A 167 -16.72 -12.00 -6.36
N ALA A 168 -17.73 -11.12 -6.38
CA ALA A 168 -18.81 -11.17 -7.38
C ALA A 168 -18.27 -11.15 -8.81
N ARG A 169 -17.10 -10.54 -9.06
CA ARG A 169 -16.44 -10.55 -10.37
C ARG A 169 -16.05 -11.94 -10.89
N ASN A 170 -15.83 -12.87 -9.97
CA ASN A 170 -15.48 -14.25 -10.30
C ASN A 170 -16.73 -15.14 -10.33
N VAL A 171 -17.73 -14.82 -9.50
CA VAL A 171 -18.98 -15.57 -9.37
C VAL A 171 -19.96 -15.24 -10.51
N PHE A 172 -20.07 -13.97 -10.89
CA PHE A 172 -20.99 -13.47 -11.92
C PHE A 172 -20.25 -13.20 -13.22
N ARG A 173 -20.39 -14.11 -14.18
CA ARG A 173 -19.71 -14.04 -15.49
C ARG A 173 -20.48 -13.26 -16.57
N ARG A 174 -21.65 -12.72 -16.23
CA ARG A 174 -22.58 -12.00 -17.12
C ARG A 174 -23.44 -11.03 -16.32
N ALA A 175 -24.16 -10.10 -16.95
CA ALA A 175 -24.89 -9.06 -16.23
C ALA A 175 -26.16 -9.59 -15.51
N ALA A 176 -26.71 -10.72 -15.96
CA ALA A 176 -28.01 -11.22 -15.49
C ALA A 176 -28.12 -11.46 -13.97
N PRO A 177 -27.10 -11.98 -13.24
CA PRO A 177 -27.11 -12.04 -11.78
C PRO A 177 -27.17 -10.68 -11.09
N TYR A 178 -26.43 -9.68 -11.58
CA TYR A 178 -26.48 -8.31 -11.04
C TYR A 178 -27.86 -7.69 -11.23
N GLU A 179 -28.43 -7.82 -12.43
CA GLU A 179 -29.80 -7.37 -12.71
C GLU A 179 -30.84 -8.14 -11.88
N PHE A 180 -30.58 -9.41 -11.57
CA PHE A 180 -31.47 -10.18 -10.70
C PHE A 180 -31.41 -9.71 -9.25
N LEU A 181 -30.22 -9.46 -8.69
CA LEU A 181 -30.09 -8.82 -7.37
C LEU A 181 -30.78 -7.46 -7.34
N ARG A 182 -30.62 -6.66 -8.40
CA ARG A 182 -31.31 -5.37 -8.54
C ARG A 182 -32.83 -5.54 -8.52
N ALA A 183 -33.36 -6.51 -9.26
CA ALA A 183 -34.79 -6.80 -9.29
C ALA A 183 -35.31 -7.23 -7.92
N LEU A 184 -34.58 -8.09 -7.19
CA LEU A 184 -34.94 -8.48 -5.83
C LEU A 184 -34.96 -7.28 -4.88
N ALA A 185 -34.02 -6.35 -4.99
CA ALA A 185 -33.95 -5.19 -4.11
C ALA A 185 -35.00 -4.10 -4.44
N TYR A 186 -35.29 -3.89 -5.73
CA TYR A 186 -36.11 -2.76 -6.17
C TYR A 186 -37.61 -3.07 -6.24
N GLU A 187 -38.00 -4.31 -6.55
CA GLU A 187 -39.41 -4.67 -6.75
C GLU A 187 -40.23 -4.56 -5.44
N PRO A 188 -41.32 -3.77 -5.39
CA PRO A 188 -42.09 -3.53 -4.16
C PRO A 188 -42.64 -4.79 -3.47
N ASP A 189 -42.98 -5.81 -4.27
CA ASP A 189 -43.58 -7.08 -3.82
C ASP A 189 -42.54 -8.10 -3.33
N VAL A 190 -41.25 -7.80 -3.47
CA VAL A 190 -40.14 -8.64 -2.98
C VAL A 190 -39.31 -7.83 -2.01
N ARG A 191 -38.68 -6.77 -2.54
CA ARG A 191 -37.84 -5.78 -1.87
C ARG A 191 -36.91 -6.41 -0.84
N VAL A 192 -35.74 -6.88 -1.27
CA VAL A 192 -34.64 -7.33 -0.39
C VAL A 192 -33.71 -6.16 -0.11
N ALA A 193 -33.45 -5.85 1.16
CA ALA A 193 -32.45 -4.84 1.50
C ALA A 193 -31.06 -5.46 1.42
N LEU A 194 -30.17 -4.90 0.59
CA LEU A 194 -28.81 -5.40 0.41
C LEU A 194 -27.81 -4.51 1.13
N ILE A 195 -26.92 -5.11 1.91
CA ILE A 195 -25.75 -4.45 2.50
C ILE A 195 -24.52 -5.14 1.94
N THR A 196 -23.77 -4.50 1.05
CA THR A 196 -22.55 -5.09 0.47
C THR A 196 -21.32 -4.57 1.18
N THR A 197 -20.29 -5.41 1.36
CA THR A 197 -18.95 -4.93 1.71
C THR A 197 -18.00 -5.21 0.55
N SER A 198 -17.14 -4.24 0.22
CA SER A 198 -16.16 -4.42 -0.83
C SER A 198 -14.96 -3.50 -0.63
N ARG A 199 -13.84 -3.83 -1.27
CA ARG A 199 -12.67 -2.97 -1.33
C ARG A 199 -12.87 -1.84 -2.34
N ARG A 200 -13.56 -2.14 -3.43
CA ARG A 200 -13.83 -1.22 -4.55
C ARG A 200 -15.28 -0.79 -4.58
N ASP A 201 -15.54 0.29 -5.31
CA ASP A 201 -16.90 0.71 -5.63
C ASP A 201 -17.62 -0.40 -6.42
N LEU A 202 -18.92 -0.57 -6.19
CA LEU A 202 -19.74 -1.54 -6.91
C LEU A 202 -19.73 -1.29 -8.42
N ALA A 203 -19.68 -0.04 -8.87
CA ALA A 203 -19.59 0.29 -10.29
C ALA A 203 -18.31 -0.29 -10.91
N GLU A 204 -17.19 -0.21 -10.19
CA GLU A 204 -15.92 -0.75 -10.65
C GLU A 204 -15.94 -2.29 -10.67
N ILE A 205 -16.56 -2.93 -9.68
CA ILE A 205 -16.71 -4.39 -9.64
C ILE A 205 -17.52 -4.87 -10.83
N VAL A 206 -18.68 -4.25 -11.09
CA VAL A 206 -19.57 -4.62 -12.20
C VAL A 206 -18.86 -4.47 -13.55
N VAL A 207 -18.21 -3.33 -13.81
CA VAL A 207 -17.48 -3.07 -15.07
C VAL A 207 -16.36 -4.10 -15.29
N ARG A 208 -15.66 -4.50 -14.23
CA ARG A 208 -14.62 -5.54 -14.31
C ARG A 208 -15.17 -6.96 -14.48
N SER A 209 -16.43 -7.18 -14.13
CA SER A 209 -17.08 -8.49 -14.24
C SER A 209 -17.64 -8.71 -15.65
N THR A 210 -18.22 -7.66 -16.23
CA THR A 210 -18.97 -7.75 -17.48
C THR A 210 -18.81 -6.47 -18.32
N PRO A 211 -18.64 -6.59 -19.65
CA PRO A 211 -18.60 -5.41 -20.52
C PRO A 211 -19.96 -4.71 -20.64
N GLU A 212 -21.06 -5.39 -20.26
CA GLU A 212 -22.41 -4.84 -20.24
C GLU A 212 -22.60 -3.89 -19.05
N LEU A 213 -23.20 -2.72 -19.30
CA LEU A 213 -23.56 -1.76 -18.25
C LEU A 213 -24.75 -2.29 -17.44
N SER A 214 -24.51 -2.76 -16.21
CA SER A 214 -25.57 -3.03 -15.24
C SER A 214 -25.90 -1.80 -14.43
N THR A 215 -27.19 -1.58 -14.18
CA THR A 215 -27.68 -0.48 -13.32
C THR A 215 -27.70 -0.85 -11.85
N PHE A 216 -27.21 -2.03 -11.48
CA PHE A 216 -27.14 -2.53 -10.11
C PHE A 216 -26.49 -1.54 -9.11
N PRO A 217 -25.39 -0.83 -9.42
CA PRO A 217 -24.82 0.14 -8.48
C PRO A 217 -25.78 1.29 -8.14
N GLN A 218 -26.69 1.66 -9.04
CA GLN A 218 -27.56 2.84 -8.89
C GLN A 218 -28.57 2.70 -7.74
N ILE A 219 -28.95 1.47 -7.37
CA ILE A 219 -29.89 1.24 -6.25
C ILE A 219 -29.24 1.44 -4.86
N PHE A 220 -27.91 1.58 -4.80
CA PHE A 220 -27.16 1.79 -3.56
C PHE A 220 -26.85 3.27 -3.28
N GLY A 221 -27.15 4.20 -4.18
CA GLY A 221 -26.79 5.62 -4.00
C GLY A 221 -25.30 5.83 -3.69
N LEU A 222 -24.98 6.77 -2.81
CA LEU A 222 -23.60 7.02 -2.39
C LEU A 222 -23.08 5.92 -1.44
N PRO A 223 -21.85 5.42 -1.63
CA PRO A 223 -21.25 4.43 -0.75
C PRO A 223 -20.94 5.00 0.63
N VAL A 224 -21.01 4.14 1.64
CA VAL A 224 -20.45 4.40 2.98
C VAL A 224 -18.98 4.03 2.94
N THR A 225 -18.10 5.02 2.77
CA THR A 225 -16.66 4.81 2.73
C THR A 225 -16.07 4.75 4.13
N LEU A 226 -15.26 3.72 4.40
CA LEU A 226 -14.51 3.56 5.65
C LEU A 226 -13.01 3.72 5.38
N GLY A 227 -12.38 4.68 6.06
CA GLY A 227 -10.92 4.84 6.12
C GLY A 227 -10.37 4.51 7.51
N CYS A 228 -9.15 4.91 7.83
CA CYS A 228 -8.58 4.78 9.17
C CYS A 228 -9.46 5.37 10.27
N PHE A 229 -9.23 4.94 11.51
CA PHE A 229 -9.84 5.56 12.69
C PHE A 229 -9.36 6.99 12.87
N ASP A 230 -10.28 7.87 13.22
CA ASP A 230 -9.95 9.21 13.68
C ASP A 230 -9.46 9.21 15.14
N VAL A 231 -9.09 10.40 15.64
CA VAL A 231 -8.61 10.59 17.01
C VAL A 231 -9.65 10.13 18.05
N ARG A 232 -10.95 10.34 17.80
CA ARG A 232 -12.02 9.95 18.72
C ARG A 232 -12.20 8.43 18.74
N GLU A 233 -12.12 7.80 17.58
CA GLU A 233 -12.22 6.35 17.42
C GLU A 233 -11.01 5.63 18.03
N LEU A 234 -9.80 6.15 17.84
CA LEU A 234 -8.60 5.65 18.53
C LEU A 234 -8.66 5.84 20.04
N THR A 235 -9.17 6.98 20.51
CA THR A 235 -9.39 7.22 21.95
C THR A 235 -10.36 6.18 22.53
N ALA A 236 -11.46 5.90 21.82
CA ALA A 236 -12.42 4.88 22.23
C ALA A 236 -11.83 3.47 22.17
N LEU A 237 -10.90 3.20 21.24
CA LEU A 237 -10.19 1.92 21.17
C LEU A 237 -9.30 1.73 22.39
N LEU A 238 -8.50 2.75 22.75
CA LEU A 238 -7.61 2.74 23.92
C LEU A 238 -8.38 2.52 25.23
N ALA A 239 -9.55 3.15 25.37
CA ALA A 239 -10.39 3.06 26.56
C ALA A 239 -10.89 1.64 26.88
N ARG A 240 -10.71 0.66 25.97
CA ARG A 240 -11.03 -0.74 26.22
C ARG A 240 -10.03 -1.43 27.14
N SER A 241 -8.81 -0.91 27.27
CA SER A 241 -7.81 -1.54 28.13
C SER A 241 -7.90 -1.03 29.57
N PRO A 242 -7.94 -1.92 30.57
CA PRO A 242 -7.88 -1.51 31.97
C PRO A 242 -6.47 -1.06 32.42
N HIS A 243 -5.46 -1.25 31.58
CA HIS A 243 -4.08 -0.83 31.84
C HIS A 243 -3.75 0.55 31.29
N ILE A 244 -4.66 1.16 30.52
CA ILE A 244 -4.45 2.47 29.90
C ILE A 244 -5.27 3.48 30.69
N ASP A 245 -4.59 4.30 31.49
CA ASP A 245 -5.18 5.42 32.20
C ASP A 245 -5.09 6.72 31.38
N ALA A 246 -5.52 7.82 31.99
CA ALA A 246 -5.52 9.14 31.36
C ALA A 246 -4.09 9.63 31.04
N ASP A 247 -3.09 9.23 31.84
CA ASP A 247 -1.71 9.69 31.71
C ASP A 247 -1.01 8.98 30.54
N LEU A 248 -1.31 7.70 30.31
CA LEU A 248 -0.82 6.93 29.17
C LEU A 248 -1.61 7.18 27.87
N GLY A 249 -2.87 7.60 27.98
CA GLY A 249 -3.77 7.74 26.83
C GLY A 249 -3.25 8.68 25.73
N GLN A 250 -2.80 9.89 26.10
CA GLN A 250 -2.30 10.88 25.12
C GLN A 250 -0.99 10.46 24.44
N PRO A 251 0.05 10.00 25.17
CA PRO A 251 1.25 9.44 24.55
C PRO A 251 0.97 8.29 23.59
N LEU A 252 0.09 7.36 23.96
CA LEU A 252 -0.28 6.22 23.12
C LEU A 252 -1.06 6.64 21.88
N LEU A 253 -1.96 7.60 22.00
CA LEU A 253 -2.72 8.14 20.88
C LEU A 253 -1.80 8.81 19.84
N ALA A 254 -0.84 9.61 20.31
CA ALA A 254 0.17 10.22 19.45
C ALA A 254 1.05 9.17 18.76
N TRP A 255 1.48 8.15 19.50
CA TRP A 255 2.27 7.04 18.95
C TRP A 255 1.50 6.22 17.91
N LEU A 256 0.26 5.80 18.20
CA LEU A 256 -0.59 5.09 17.24
C LEU A 256 -0.86 5.93 15.98
N GLY A 257 -1.06 7.24 16.14
CA GLY A 257 -1.23 8.16 15.01
C GLY A 257 -0.02 8.22 14.08
N ARG A 258 1.20 8.11 14.61
CA ARG A 258 2.44 8.05 13.82
C ARG A 258 2.68 6.68 13.20
N GLU A 259 2.65 5.62 14.02
CA GLU A 259 3.00 4.28 13.57
C GLU A 259 1.99 3.70 12.58
N VAL A 260 0.70 3.77 12.94
CA VAL A 260 -0.36 3.05 12.21
C VAL A 260 -1.42 3.97 11.64
N GLY A 261 -1.38 5.27 11.92
CA GLY A 261 -2.23 6.24 11.25
C GLY A 261 -3.72 6.03 11.45
N GLY A 262 -4.11 5.30 12.51
CA GLY A 262 -5.48 4.89 12.75
C GLY A 262 -5.93 3.61 12.06
N GLN A 263 -5.06 2.84 11.37
CA GLN A 263 -5.47 1.56 10.78
C GLN A 263 -5.99 0.61 11.88
N PRO A 264 -7.29 0.23 11.87
CA PRO A 264 -7.90 -0.50 12.98
C PRO A 264 -7.20 -1.82 13.31
N PHE A 265 -6.80 -2.55 12.27
CA PHE A 265 -6.12 -3.85 12.41
C PHE A 265 -4.73 -3.71 13.01
N LEU A 266 -3.89 -2.81 12.48
CA LEU A 266 -2.54 -2.61 12.99
C LEU A 266 -2.56 -2.00 14.40
N ALA A 267 -3.44 -1.04 14.65
CA ALA A 267 -3.64 -0.45 15.99
C ALA A 267 -4.03 -1.53 17.01
N SER A 268 -4.99 -2.38 16.67
CA SER A 268 -5.43 -3.46 17.56
C SER A 268 -4.33 -4.51 17.77
N ALA A 269 -3.54 -4.84 16.74
CA ALA A 269 -2.42 -5.76 16.88
C ALA A 269 -1.34 -5.22 17.83
N LEU A 270 -0.94 -3.95 17.66
CA LEU A 270 0.00 -3.28 18.56
C LEU A 270 -0.52 -3.22 20.01
N LEU A 271 -1.79 -2.85 20.19
CA LEU A 271 -2.41 -2.81 21.51
C LEU A 271 -2.55 -4.20 22.14
N SER A 272 -2.76 -5.25 21.34
CA SER A 272 -2.77 -6.64 21.83
C SER A 272 -1.42 -6.99 22.46
N VAL A 273 -0.30 -6.69 21.78
CA VAL A 273 1.05 -6.97 22.29
C VAL A 273 1.35 -6.18 23.55
N LEU A 274 0.99 -4.89 23.59
CA LEU A 274 1.18 -4.06 24.77
C LEU A 274 0.35 -4.58 25.96
N HIS A 275 -0.91 -4.96 25.71
CA HIS A 275 -1.78 -5.50 26.75
C HIS A 275 -1.22 -6.77 27.36
N ASP A 276 -0.81 -7.75 26.54
CA ASP A 276 -0.26 -9.01 27.05
C ASP A 276 1.01 -8.78 27.88
N ARG A 277 1.88 -7.86 27.46
CA ARG A 277 3.09 -7.51 28.20
C ARG A 277 2.76 -6.83 29.53
N TRP A 278 1.85 -5.86 29.54
CA TRP A 278 1.50 -5.13 30.77
C TRP A 278 0.67 -5.97 31.74
N ALA A 279 -0.08 -6.95 31.25
CA ALA A 279 -0.75 -7.93 32.08
C ALA A 279 0.26 -8.81 32.86
N VAL A 280 1.41 -9.14 32.25
CA VAL A 280 2.47 -9.96 32.88
C VAL A 280 3.42 -9.14 33.74
N HIS A 281 3.87 -7.98 33.24
CA HIS A 281 4.97 -7.21 33.84
C HIS A 281 4.52 -5.93 34.56
N GLY A 282 3.24 -5.58 34.48
CA GLY A 282 2.71 -4.30 34.96
C GLY A 282 2.86 -3.18 33.92
N THR A 283 2.19 -2.05 34.20
CA THR A 283 2.28 -0.83 33.39
C THR A 283 3.65 -0.18 33.55
N PRO A 284 4.31 0.25 32.45
CA PRO A 284 5.65 0.81 32.49
C PRO A 284 5.64 2.21 33.11
N SER A 285 6.77 2.62 33.67
CA SER A 285 6.98 4.03 34.00
C SER A 285 7.09 4.88 32.72
N PRO A 286 6.88 6.22 32.79
CA PRO A 286 7.02 7.10 31.63
C PRO A 286 8.39 7.02 30.94
N ALA A 287 9.45 6.67 31.67
CA ALA A 287 10.80 6.50 31.13
C ALA A 287 10.97 5.20 30.32
N GLU A 288 10.24 4.14 30.68
CA GLU A 288 10.30 2.83 30.04
C GLU A 288 9.32 2.72 28.86
N LEU A 289 8.28 3.57 28.84
CA LEU A 289 7.25 3.55 27.79
C LEU A 289 7.84 3.49 26.36
N PRO A 290 8.80 4.34 25.95
CA PRO A 290 9.36 4.27 24.60
C PRO A 290 9.97 2.91 24.24
N HIS A 291 10.58 2.21 25.20
CA HIS A 291 11.14 0.87 25.00
C HIS A 291 10.03 -0.14 24.72
N HIS A 292 8.99 -0.16 25.54
CA HIS A 292 7.84 -1.08 25.36
C HIS A 292 7.14 -0.85 24.01
N LEU A 293 7.01 0.41 23.58
CA LEU A 293 6.44 0.77 22.28
C LEU A 293 7.30 0.25 21.14
N GLY A 294 8.62 0.43 21.21
CA GLY A 294 9.56 -0.09 20.21
C GLY A 294 9.53 -1.61 20.09
N GLU A 295 9.45 -2.31 21.21
CA GLU A 295 9.32 -3.77 21.21
C GLU A 295 7.99 -4.27 20.62
N ALA A 296 6.89 -3.53 20.85
CA ALA A 296 5.60 -3.84 20.23
C ALA A 296 5.66 -3.70 18.70
N VAL A 297 6.29 -2.62 18.19
CA VAL A 297 6.53 -2.44 16.75
C VAL A 297 7.39 -3.58 16.20
N ALA A 298 8.48 -3.93 16.87
CA ALA A 298 9.35 -5.03 16.46
C ALA A 298 8.60 -6.37 16.38
N THR A 299 7.77 -6.65 17.38
CA THR A 299 6.92 -7.86 17.44
C THR A 299 5.92 -7.90 16.27
N CYS A 300 5.35 -6.76 15.89
CA CYS A 300 4.39 -6.63 14.81
C CYS A 300 5.00 -6.34 13.42
N SER A 301 6.33 -6.32 13.28
CA SER A 301 7.02 -5.89 12.05
C SER A 301 6.59 -6.68 10.80
N HIS A 302 6.66 -8.00 10.85
CA HIS A 302 6.26 -8.87 9.73
C HIS A 302 4.77 -8.70 9.37
N LEU A 303 3.91 -8.54 10.39
CA LEU A 303 2.48 -8.29 10.19
C LEU A 303 2.25 -6.97 9.43
N THR A 304 2.97 -5.93 9.82
CA THR A 304 2.89 -4.58 9.25
C THR A 304 3.37 -4.56 7.81
N VAL A 305 4.53 -5.16 7.52
CA VAL A 305 5.07 -5.29 6.16
C VAL A 305 4.08 -6.04 5.27
N ARG A 306 3.59 -7.20 5.71
CA ARG A 306 2.61 -7.99 4.94
C ARG A 306 1.32 -7.21 4.68
N HIS A 307 0.85 -6.42 5.65
CA HIS A 307 -0.32 -5.57 5.45
C HIS A 307 -0.06 -4.52 4.36
N HIS A 308 1.08 -3.84 4.41
CA HIS A 308 1.46 -2.87 3.37
C HIS A 308 1.57 -3.54 2.00
N GLU A 309 2.27 -4.67 1.88
CA GLU A 309 2.39 -5.43 0.62
C GLU A 309 1.03 -5.74 0.00
N GLN A 310 0.10 -6.27 0.80
CA GLN A 310 -1.26 -6.58 0.35
C GLN A 310 -2.00 -5.33 -0.13
N MET A 311 -1.84 -4.18 0.53
CA MET A 311 -2.45 -2.95 0.02
C MET A 311 -1.87 -2.54 -1.32
N LEU A 312 -0.54 -2.66 -1.50
CA LEU A 312 0.10 -2.27 -2.75
C LEU A 312 -0.20 -3.22 -3.90
N GLU A 313 -0.31 -4.54 -3.64
CA GLU A 313 -0.80 -5.50 -4.63
C GLU A 313 -2.18 -5.09 -5.16
N LEU A 314 -3.07 -4.66 -4.28
CA LEU A 314 -4.41 -4.20 -4.68
C LEU A 314 -4.37 -2.92 -5.49
N LEU A 315 -3.53 -1.97 -5.09
CA LEU A 315 -3.34 -0.73 -5.86
C LEU A 315 -2.69 -1.01 -7.22
N ARG A 316 -1.82 -2.03 -7.34
CA ARG A 316 -1.27 -2.48 -8.63
C ARG A 316 -2.34 -3.10 -9.51
N ASP A 317 -3.15 -4.01 -8.97
CA ASP A 317 -4.30 -4.61 -9.67
C ASP A 317 -5.31 -3.56 -10.17
N GLU A 318 -5.33 -2.40 -9.52
CA GLU A 318 -6.18 -1.27 -9.87
C GLU A 318 -5.52 -0.25 -10.82
N ASN A 319 -4.25 -0.43 -11.17
CA ASN A 319 -3.42 0.57 -11.85
C ASN A 319 -3.36 1.92 -11.13
N ARG A 320 -3.51 1.91 -9.80
CA ARG A 320 -3.53 3.09 -8.93
C ARG A 320 -2.25 3.26 -8.12
N LEU A 321 -1.36 2.26 -8.09
CA LEU A 321 -0.09 2.37 -7.38
C LEU A 321 0.77 3.49 -7.96
N THR A 322 0.89 3.57 -9.29
CA THR A 322 1.65 4.63 -9.96
C THR A 322 1.07 6.01 -9.61
N THR A 323 -0.25 6.15 -9.66
CA THR A 323 -0.96 7.38 -9.26
C THR A 323 -0.67 7.75 -7.80
N LEU A 324 -0.70 6.78 -6.88
CA LEU A 324 -0.35 7.00 -5.47
C LEU A 324 1.09 7.52 -5.32
N LEU A 325 2.05 6.88 -5.98
CA LEU A 325 3.46 7.29 -5.92
C LEU A 325 3.68 8.66 -6.56
N GLU A 326 3.00 8.97 -7.66
CA GLU A 326 3.00 10.30 -8.28
C GLU A 326 2.41 11.38 -7.36
N ILE A 327 1.41 11.05 -6.54
CA ILE A 327 0.81 12.00 -5.59
C ILE A 327 1.73 12.27 -4.40
N LEU A 328 2.43 11.24 -3.91
CA LEU A 328 3.21 11.31 -2.67
C LEU A 328 4.67 11.74 -2.89
N PHE A 329 5.27 11.32 -4.00
CA PHE A 329 6.71 11.48 -4.24
C PHE A 329 6.97 12.13 -5.60
N GLY A 330 6.22 11.75 -6.62
CA GLY A 330 6.61 12.02 -8.00
C GLY A 330 6.12 13.34 -8.60
N PRO A 331 6.62 13.67 -9.78
CA PRO A 331 5.91 14.56 -10.66
C PRO A 331 4.56 13.91 -11.08
N GLN A 332 3.41 14.51 -10.73
CA GLN A 332 2.06 14.15 -11.22
C GLN A 332 1.93 14.19 -12.76
N VAL A 333 2.36 13.14 -13.46
CA VAL A 333 2.32 13.04 -14.93
C VAL A 333 0.94 12.62 -15.39
N THR A 334 0.32 11.69 -14.66
CA THR A 334 -0.99 11.12 -14.94
C THR A 334 -2.00 11.45 -13.85
N ALA A 335 -1.55 11.61 -12.60
CA ALA A 335 -2.39 11.88 -11.45
C ALA A 335 -3.15 13.23 -11.56
N GLN A 336 -4.45 13.17 -11.32
CA GLN A 336 -5.33 14.33 -11.21
C GLN A 336 -5.64 14.66 -9.74
N PRO A 337 -6.05 15.91 -9.41
CA PRO A 337 -6.45 16.27 -8.05
C PRO A 337 -7.54 15.36 -7.46
N GLN A 338 -8.47 14.91 -8.32
CA GLN A 338 -9.56 14.00 -7.94
C GLN A 338 -9.05 12.62 -7.49
N ASP A 339 -7.89 12.18 -7.99
CA ASP A 339 -7.29 10.90 -7.59
C ASP A 339 -6.78 10.98 -6.15
N ALA A 340 -6.17 12.11 -5.77
CA ALA A 340 -5.74 12.35 -4.41
C ALA A 340 -6.92 12.42 -3.44
N GLU A 341 -7.98 13.14 -3.80
CA GLU A 341 -9.21 13.18 -3.00
C GLU A 341 -9.85 11.79 -2.83
N ARG A 342 -9.82 10.98 -3.89
CA ARG A 342 -10.32 9.60 -3.85
C ARG A 342 -9.49 8.73 -2.90
N LEU A 343 -8.16 8.74 -3.05
CA LEU A 343 -7.24 8.00 -2.17
C LEU A 343 -7.37 8.45 -0.70
N ALA A 344 -7.61 9.75 -0.47
CA ALA A 344 -7.82 10.30 0.86
C ALA A 344 -9.16 9.86 1.47
N ARG A 345 -10.24 9.88 0.68
CA ARG A 345 -11.56 9.39 1.12
C ARG A 345 -11.53 7.90 1.47
N GLU A 346 -10.73 7.12 0.76
CA GLU A 346 -10.49 5.71 1.04
C GLU A 346 -9.55 5.49 2.24
N GLY A 347 -8.91 6.54 2.78
CA GLY A 347 -8.02 6.46 3.93
C GLY A 347 -6.65 5.86 3.63
N ILE A 348 -6.19 5.93 2.38
CA ILE A 348 -4.86 5.45 1.96
C ILE A 348 -3.80 6.53 2.19
N ILE A 349 -4.19 7.79 1.93
CA ILE A 349 -3.37 8.98 2.17
C ILE A 349 -4.15 9.97 3.03
N ARG A 350 -3.45 10.93 3.64
CA ARG A 350 -4.04 12.02 4.41
C ARG A 350 -3.47 13.36 3.97
N PRO A 351 -4.27 14.44 4.01
CA PRO A 351 -3.80 15.76 3.65
C PRO A 351 -2.87 16.32 4.73
N THR A 352 -1.82 17.02 4.32
CA THR A 352 -0.91 17.77 5.19
C THR A 352 -0.89 19.25 4.79
N ALA A 353 -0.20 20.10 5.55
CA ALA A 353 -0.03 21.52 5.19
C ALA A 353 0.65 21.69 3.82
N ASP A 354 1.56 20.76 3.48
CA ASP A 354 2.43 20.85 2.30
C ASP A 354 2.07 19.85 1.19
N GLY A 355 0.98 19.07 1.35
CA GLY A 355 0.54 18.11 0.33
C GLY A 355 -0.19 16.90 0.90
N TRP A 356 0.33 15.71 0.59
CA TRP A 356 -0.25 14.43 0.97
C TRP A 356 0.82 13.52 1.55
N GLU A 357 0.44 12.72 2.54
CA GLU A 357 1.28 11.65 3.08
C GLU A 357 0.49 10.35 3.17
N GLY A 358 1.17 9.22 3.25
CA GLY A 358 0.56 7.93 3.57
C GLY A 358 -0.23 8.01 4.87
N PHE A 359 -1.19 7.10 5.07
CA PHE A 359 -2.04 7.13 6.26
C PHE A 359 -1.24 7.15 7.59
N SER A 360 -0.03 6.58 7.60
CA SER A 360 0.92 6.60 8.73
C SER A 360 2.36 6.90 8.28
N GLU A 361 3.23 7.28 9.23
CA GLU A 361 4.66 7.48 8.98
C GLU A 361 5.32 6.16 8.53
N SER A 362 5.00 5.05 9.21
CA SER A 362 5.50 3.71 8.83
C SER A 362 5.13 3.34 7.39
N PHE A 363 3.90 3.65 6.95
CA PHE A 363 3.49 3.38 5.57
C PHE A 363 4.18 4.31 4.57
N GLN A 364 4.34 5.60 4.91
CA GLN A 364 5.05 6.58 4.09
C GLN A 364 6.52 6.17 3.88
N GLU A 365 7.20 5.73 4.95
CA GLU A 365 8.56 5.21 4.89
C GLU A 365 8.64 3.95 4.02
N TYR A 366 7.71 3.02 4.19
CA TYR A 366 7.64 1.80 3.39
C TYR A 366 7.47 2.10 1.89
N LEU A 367 6.61 3.06 1.54
CA LEU A 367 6.46 3.54 0.17
C LEU A 367 7.76 4.20 -0.36
N GLY A 368 8.45 4.98 0.46
CA GLY A 368 9.75 5.57 0.11
C GLY A 368 10.83 4.52 -0.14
N LEU A 369 10.81 3.39 0.57
CA LEU A 369 11.71 2.26 0.29
C LEU A 369 11.42 1.60 -1.07
N LEU A 370 10.17 1.60 -1.52
CA LEU A 370 9.78 1.05 -2.82
C LEU A 370 10.11 2.00 -3.97
N GLU A 371 9.99 3.31 -3.78
CA GLU A 371 10.46 4.31 -4.76
C GLU A 371 11.97 4.17 -5.02
N ARG A 372 12.76 3.94 -3.96
CA ARG A 372 14.21 3.68 -4.06
C ARG A 372 14.56 2.39 -4.82
N LYS A 373 13.59 1.49 -5.03
CA LYS A 373 13.76 0.27 -5.85
C LYS A 373 13.36 0.48 -7.32
N SER A 374 13.08 1.71 -7.75
CA SER A 374 12.83 2.05 -9.16
C SER A 374 14.14 2.09 -9.99
N ASP A 375 14.05 1.74 -11.28
CA ASP A 375 15.20 1.59 -12.19
C ASP A 375 16.05 2.87 -12.35
N ASP A 376 15.45 4.05 -12.18
CA ASP A 376 16.17 5.33 -12.25
C ASP A 376 17.01 5.61 -10.99
N TRP A 377 16.54 5.16 -9.82
CA TRP A 377 17.27 5.29 -8.58
C TRP A 377 18.41 4.27 -8.49
N SER A 378 18.20 3.05 -8.99
CA SER A 378 19.25 2.05 -9.08
C SER A 378 20.36 2.46 -10.06
N LEU A 379 20.00 3.05 -11.22
CA LEU A 379 20.97 3.65 -12.15
C LEU A 379 21.74 4.81 -11.51
N TRP A 380 21.06 5.66 -10.73
CA TRP A 380 21.69 6.72 -9.97
C TRP A 380 22.69 6.17 -8.95
N GLN A 381 22.27 5.23 -8.10
CA GLN A 381 23.13 4.64 -7.07
C GLN A 381 24.36 3.97 -7.68
N ALA A 382 24.19 3.26 -8.80
CA ALA A 382 25.31 2.68 -9.54
C ALA A 382 26.28 3.78 -10.03
N THR A 383 25.77 4.88 -10.60
CA THR A 383 26.57 6.01 -11.07
C THR A 383 27.33 6.68 -9.94
N GLU A 384 26.67 6.93 -8.81
CA GLU A 384 27.27 7.59 -7.63
C GLU A 384 28.38 6.73 -7.01
N THR A 385 28.13 5.43 -6.89
CA THR A 385 29.09 4.44 -6.37
C THR A 385 30.30 4.33 -7.30
N GLY A 386 30.06 4.22 -8.62
CA GLY A 386 31.12 4.16 -9.63
C GLY A 386 31.98 5.42 -9.64
N LEU A 387 31.36 6.60 -9.54
CA LEU A 387 32.08 7.88 -9.56
C LEU A 387 33.00 8.05 -8.35
N ARG A 388 32.55 7.67 -7.16
CA ARG A 388 33.36 7.71 -5.92
C ARG A 388 34.55 6.77 -5.98
N ALA A 389 34.31 5.54 -6.42
CA ALA A 389 35.37 4.54 -6.59
C ALA A 389 36.39 5.00 -7.63
N GLY A 390 35.94 5.38 -8.82
CA GLY A 390 36.82 5.81 -9.91
C GLY A 390 37.62 7.08 -9.59
N LEU A 391 37.01 8.05 -8.91
CA LEU A 391 37.72 9.26 -8.47
C LEU A 391 38.77 8.95 -7.40
N THR A 392 38.47 8.06 -6.46
CA THR A 392 39.44 7.61 -5.45
C THR A 392 40.63 6.93 -6.13
N THR A 393 40.40 6.05 -7.09
CA THR A 393 41.47 5.41 -7.88
C THR A 393 42.27 6.44 -8.68
N ALA A 394 41.62 7.42 -9.31
CA ALA A 394 42.31 8.45 -10.08
C ALA A 394 43.17 9.39 -9.21
N LEU A 395 42.69 9.74 -8.01
CA LEU A 395 43.44 10.53 -7.05
C LEU A 395 44.63 9.75 -6.46
N GLN A 396 44.45 8.45 -6.18
CA GLN A 396 45.55 7.57 -5.78
C GLN A 396 46.60 7.42 -6.89
N ALA A 397 46.18 7.28 -8.15
CA ALA A 397 47.11 7.20 -9.28
C ALA A 397 47.88 8.51 -9.50
N ALA A 398 47.24 9.66 -9.28
CA ALA A 398 47.83 10.97 -9.50
C ALA A 398 48.74 11.45 -8.34
N TYR A 399 48.39 11.13 -7.09
CA TYR A 399 49.05 11.68 -5.89
C TYR A 399 49.59 10.62 -4.91
N GLY A 400 49.44 9.33 -5.21
CA GLY A 400 49.86 8.23 -4.34
C GLY A 400 49.09 8.19 -3.01
N ASP A 401 49.68 7.56 -1.99
CA ASP A 401 49.05 7.42 -0.66
C ASP A 401 48.78 8.75 0.07
N LEU A 402 49.37 9.85 -0.42
CA LEU A 402 49.21 11.20 0.13
C LEU A 402 48.06 11.97 -0.51
N TRP A 403 47.26 11.35 -1.39
CA TRP A 403 46.17 12.02 -2.10
C TRP A 403 45.16 12.68 -1.15
N LEU A 404 44.86 12.08 -0.01
CA LEU A 404 43.93 12.63 0.98
C LEU A 404 44.51 13.87 1.69
N VAL A 405 45.82 13.88 1.94
CA VAL A 405 46.52 15.04 2.52
C VAL A 405 46.50 16.21 1.55
N LYS A 406 46.81 15.93 0.27
CA LYS A 406 46.75 16.92 -0.82
C LYS A 406 45.35 17.47 -1.03
N LEU A 407 44.34 16.61 -0.96
CA LEU A 407 42.95 17.03 -1.06
C LEU A 407 42.52 17.88 0.15
N ARG A 408 42.99 17.56 1.37
CA ARG A 408 42.71 18.35 2.58
C ARG A 408 43.37 19.73 2.55
N GLU A 409 44.54 19.88 1.93
CA GLU A 409 45.21 21.19 1.73
C GLU A 409 44.38 22.13 0.86
N CYS A 410 43.70 21.60 -0.17
CA CYS A 410 42.94 22.41 -1.14
C CYS A 410 41.44 22.51 -0.83
N GLN A 411 40.86 21.49 -0.18
CA GLN A 411 39.41 21.30 0.02
C GLN A 411 39.07 20.96 1.47
N LYS A 412 39.70 21.65 2.43
CA LYS A 412 39.54 21.41 3.88
C LYS A 412 38.08 21.30 4.33
N ARG A 413 37.21 22.22 3.88
CA ARG A 413 35.78 22.26 4.26
C ARG A 413 34.97 21.05 3.75
N LEU A 414 35.28 20.54 2.55
CA LEU A 414 34.61 19.38 1.97
C LEU A 414 34.97 18.13 2.76
N ILE A 415 36.26 17.95 3.06
CA ILE A 415 36.77 16.80 3.83
C ILE A 415 36.23 16.82 5.26
N GLU A 416 36.26 17.96 5.95
CA GLU A 416 35.65 18.11 7.28
C GLU A 416 34.14 17.78 7.26
N SER A 417 33.41 18.19 6.20
CA SER A 417 32.00 17.86 6.07
C SER A 417 31.76 16.36 5.81
N CYS A 418 32.65 15.68 5.11
CA CYS A 418 32.54 14.25 4.85
C CYS A 418 32.89 13.42 6.09
N GLU A 419 33.93 13.81 6.82
CA GLU A 419 34.34 13.18 8.09
C GLU A 419 33.26 13.32 9.18
N ASN A 420 32.62 14.49 9.29
CA ASN A 420 31.51 14.69 10.21
C ASN A 420 30.29 13.80 9.89
N ARG A 421 30.05 13.48 8.60
CA ARG A 421 29.00 12.56 8.16
C ARG A 421 29.40 11.10 8.46
N GLN A 422 30.65 10.74 8.20
CA GLN A 422 31.22 9.44 8.54
C GLN A 422 31.12 9.14 10.04
N GLU A 423 31.49 10.10 10.88
CA GLU A 423 31.41 10.01 12.34
C GLU A 423 29.97 9.82 12.83
N ARG A 424 29.00 10.49 12.20
CA ARG A 424 27.57 10.34 12.51
C ARG A 424 27.03 8.95 12.16
N VAL A 425 27.52 8.35 11.07
CA VAL A 425 27.15 6.98 10.65
C VAL A 425 27.81 5.94 11.55
N ARG A 426 29.10 6.10 11.92
CA ARG A 426 29.79 5.24 12.89
C ARG A 426 29.07 5.19 14.25
N ARG A 427 28.61 6.33 14.75
CA ARG A 427 27.83 6.41 16.00
C ARG A 427 26.49 5.69 15.94
N GLY A 428 25.88 5.58 14.75
CA GLY A 428 24.58 4.95 14.56
C GLY A 428 24.62 3.44 14.29
N PHE A 429 25.70 2.95 13.66
CA PHE A 429 25.75 1.57 13.14
C PHE A 429 26.98 0.76 13.61
N GLY A 430 27.84 1.31 14.49
CA GLY A 430 28.93 0.57 15.12
C GLY A 430 29.91 -0.06 14.11
N GLU A 431 30.27 -1.33 14.32
CA GLU A 431 31.24 -2.10 13.50
C GLU A 431 30.74 -2.44 12.08
N LEU A 432 29.48 -2.15 11.75
CA LEU A 432 28.92 -2.33 10.39
C LEU A 432 29.14 -1.09 9.48
N ALA A 433 29.70 -0.01 10.02
CA ALA A 433 30.07 1.14 9.21
C ALA A 433 31.27 0.77 8.30
N PRO A 434 31.13 0.83 6.96
CA PRO A 434 32.24 0.48 6.07
C PRO A 434 33.46 1.37 6.34
N ASP A 435 34.64 0.76 6.47
CA ASP A 435 35.93 1.45 6.60
C ASP A 435 36.40 1.95 5.22
N GLU A 436 35.62 2.85 4.64
CA GLU A 436 35.86 3.37 3.30
C GLU A 436 36.18 4.87 3.30
N SER A 437 36.68 5.30 2.16
CA SER A 437 37.28 6.60 1.86
C SER A 437 36.37 7.75 2.33
N PRO A 438 36.90 8.88 2.84
CA PRO A 438 36.09 10.05 3.16
C PRO A 438 35.23 10.53 1.98
N LEU A 439 35.63 10.24 0.74
CA LEU A 439 34.85 10.57 -0.46
C LEU A 439 33.55 9.76 -0.61
N ASP A 440 33.39 8.67 0.13
CA ASP A 440 32.14 7.88 0.12
C ASP A 440 30.97 8.63 0.78
N TYR A 441 31.28 9.71 1.50
CA TYR A 441 30.33 10.62 2.12
C TYR A 441 30.19 11.95 1.36
N ALA A 442 30.84 12.11 0.20
CA ALA A 442 30.81 13.31 -0.65
C ALA A 442 29.58 13.30 -1.57
N TYR A 443 28.96 14.47 -1.78
CA TYR A 443 27.85 14.61 -2.73
C TYR A 443 28.35 14.80 -4.18
N PRO A 444 27.48 14.64 -5.20
CA PRO A 444 27.89 14.74 -6.60
C PRO A 444 28.52 16.09 -7.00
N GLN A 445 28.05 17.19 -6.39
CA GLN A 445 28.67 18.52 -6.56
C GLN A 445 30.07 18.60 -5.93
N ASP A 446 30.26 17.93 -4.79
CA ASP A 446 31.55 17.83 -4.11
C ASP A 446 32.55 17.05 -4.99
N LEU A 447 32.09 15.95 -5.60
CA LEU A 447 32.88 15.14 -6.53
C LEU A 447 33.23 15.92 -7.81
N LEU A 448 32.29 16.67 -8.38
CA LEU A 448 32.55 17.57 -9.51
C LEU A 448 33.59 18.64 -9.16
N ALA A 449 33.47 19.26 -7.99
CA ALA A 449 34.42 20.29 -7.55
C ALA A 449 35.85 19.72 -7.40
N VAL A 450 35.99 18.49 -6.92
CA VAL A 450 37.27 17.78 -6.85
C VAL A 450 37.82 17.52 -8.26
N ILE A 451 37.01 17.01 -9.18
CA ILE A 451 37.42 16.72 -10.56
C ILE A 451 37.88 17.99 -11.28
N MET A 452 37.14 19.09 -11.14
CA MET A 452 37.46 20.35 -11.81
C MET A 452 38.73 21.02 -11.26
N MET A 453 38.97 20.91 -9.96
CA MET A 453 40.12 21.50 -9.28
C MET A 453 41.42 20.76 -9.59
N HIS A 454 41.36 19.42 -9.69
CA HIS A 454 42.51 18.57 -9.97
C HIS A 454 42.53 18.06 -11.42
N TRP A 455 41.88 18.77 -12.34
CA TRP A 455 41.66 18.31 -13.70
C TRP A 455 42.96 17.96 -14.44
N GLU A 456 44.00 18.79 -14.34
CA GLU A 456 45.27 18.53 -15.03
C GLU A 456 45.95 17.23 -14.59
N GLN A 457 45.74 16.84 -13.32
CA GLN A 457 46.30 15.62 -12.76
C GLN A 457 45.40 14.40 -12.95
N LEU A 458 44.08 14.62 -13.06
CA LEU A 458 43.08 13.57 -13.24
C LEU A 458 42.80 13.25 -14.72
N ARG A 459 43.04 14.19 -15.63
CA ARG A 459 42.83 14.03 -17.08
C ARG A 459 43.47 12.77 -17.68
N PRO A 460 44.72 12.38 -17.31
CA PRO A 460 45.32 11.17 -17.84
C PRO A 460 44.59 9.89 -17.45
N VAL A 461 43.79 9.91 -16.37
CA VAL A 461 43.07 8.75 -15.82
C VAL A 461 41.59 8.76 -16.18
N LEU A 462 40.93 9.92 -16.11
CA LEU A 462 39.50 10.06 -16.37
C LEU A 462 39.18 10.11 -17.87
N GLY A 463 40.16 10.42 -18.72
CA GLY A 463 39.96 10.63 -20.15
C GLY A 463 38.92 11.73 -20.46
N HIS A 464 38.54 11.84 -21.73
CA HIS A 464 37.57 12.82 -22.23
C HIS A 464 37.94 14.29 -21.96
N SER A 465 37.13 15.22 -22.48
CA SER A 465 37.38 16.64 -22.26
C SER A 465 36.85 17.09 -20.88
N LYS A 466 37.41 18.19 -20.37
CA LYS A 466 36.94 18.82 -19.13
C LYS A 466 35.47 19.21 -19.22
N ASN A 467 35.07 19.72 -20.38
CA ASN A 467 33.72 20.20 -20.66
C ASN A 467 32.71 19.04 -20.67
N ASP A 468 33.10 17.88 -21.21
CA ASP A 468 32.26 16.68 -21.28
C ASP A 468 31.90 16.13 -19.89
N TRP A 469 32.88 16.14 -18.96
CA TRP A 469 32.67 15.77 -17.56
C TRP A 469 31.86 16.81 -16.81
N GLN A 470 32.16 18.09 -17.03
CA GLN A 470 31.44 19.19 -16.40
C GLN A 470 29.95 19.18 -16.77
N GLU A 471 29.62 19.11 -18.06
CA GLU A 471 28.24 19.10 -18.56
C GLU A 471 27.42 17.95 -17.96
N ARG A 472 27.97 16.74 -17.94
CA ARG A 472 27.26 15.54 -17.46
C ARG A 472 27.05 15.56 -15.96
N LEU A 473 28.09 15.88 -15.19
CA LEU A 473 28.01 15.92 -13.73
C LEU A 473 27.19 17.11 -13.23
N GLU A 474 27.21 18.26 -13.92
CA GLU A 474 26.32 19.38 -13.62
C GLU A 474 24.85 19.02 -13.84
N LEU A 475 24.50 18.36 -14.96
CA LEU A 475 23.13 17.89 -15.21
C LEU A 475 22.71 16.84 -14.18
N ILE A 476 23.56 15.84 -13.92
CA ILE A 476 23.31 14.80 -12.91
C ILE A 476 23.08 15.41 -11.53
N ALA A 477 23.93 16.35 -11.09
CA ALA A 477 23.79 17.01 -9.80
C ALA A 477 22.58 17.96 -9.74
N ARG A 478 22.27 18.63 -10.87
CA ARG A 478 21.09 19.48 -11.04
C ARG A 478 19.80 18.69 -11.03
N VAL A 479 19.79 17.44 -11.50
CA VAL A 479 18.63 16.53 -11.47
C VAL A 479 18.55 15.82 -10.13
N ARG A 480 19.67 15.49 -9.50
CA ARG A 480 19.75 14.85 -8.18
C ARG A 480 19.13 15.68 -7.07
N THR A 481 19.34 17.00 -7.05
CA THR A 481 18.76 17.85 -5.97
C THR A 481 17.22 17.90 -6.03
N PRO A 482 16.59 18.10 -7.20
CA PRO A 482 15.18 17.86 -7.45
C PRO A 482 14.71 16.43 -7.21
N MET A 483 15.49 15.39 -7.53
CA MET A 483 15.13 13.98 -7.28
C MET A 483 15.23 13.59 -5.80
N ALA A 484 16.25 14.06 -5.07
CA ALA A 484 16.46 13.77 -3.65
C ALA A 484 15.52 14.57 -2.72
N HIS A 485 14.94 15.66 -3.23
CA HIS A 485 13.97 16.50 -2.52
C HIS A 485 12.61 16.57 -3.22
N ASN A 486 12.38 15.73 -4.23
CA ASN A 486 11.17 15.63 -5.05
C ASN A 486 10.53 16.98 -5.43
N ARG A 487 11.31 17.89 -6.02
CA ARG A 487 10.85 19.20 -6.52
C ARG A 487 10.68 19.18 -8.05
N ARG A 488 9.51 19.57 -8.55
CA ARG A 488 9.22 19.67 -10.00
C ARG A 488 9.84 20.87 -10.72
N SER A 489 10.35 21.87 -10.01
CA SER A 489 11.03 23.02 -10.62
C SER A 489 12.44 22.63 -11.10
N GLY A 490 12.52 21.78 -12.13
CA GLY A 490 13.80 21.42 -12.74
C GLY A 490 13.91 20.09 -13.46
N THR A 491 12.88 19.23 -13.56
CA THR A 491 12.97 17.90 -14.21
C THR A 491 11.87 17.67 -15.24
N SER A 492 12.16 17.94 -16.52
CA SER A 492 11.28 17.64 -17.65
C SER A 492 11.50 16.19 -18.14
N PRO A 493 10.54 15.57 -18.86
CA PRO A 493 10.73 14.23 -19.43
C PRO A 493 11.97 14.13 -20.34
N LEU A 494 12.25 15.18 -21.11
CA LEU A 494 13.46 15.27 -21.93
C LEU A 494 14.73 15.30 -21.05
N LEU A 495 14.69 16.03 -19.94
CA LEU A 495 15.80 16.10 -19.00
C LEU A 495 16.05 14.75 -18.29
N MET A 496 14.99 13.98 -18.01
CA MET A 496 15.12 12.65 -17.41
C MET A 496 15.69 11.63 -18.40
N THR A 497 15.35 11.73 -19.69
CA THR A 497 16.01 10.95 -20.74
C THR A 497 17.50 11.29 -20.83
N GLN A 498 17.85 12.58 -20.84
CA GLN A 498 19.24 13.03 -20.83
C GLN A 498 19.99 12.61 -19.56
N PHE A 499 19.33 12.63 -18.40
CA PHE A 499 19.89 12.14 -17.14
C PHE A 499 20.27 10.66 -17.23
N ARG A 500 19.39 9.80 -17.76
CA ARG A 500 19.68 8.37 -17.95
C ARG A 500 20.84 8.14 -18.91
N GLU A 501 20.86 8.87 -20.02
CA GLU A 501 21.96 8.81 -20.99
C GLU A 501 23.30 9.22 -20.35
N TYR A 502 23.30 10.30 -19.55
CA TYR A 502 24.51 10.81 -18.91
C TYR A 502 25.00 9.93 -17.77
N CYS A 503 24.11 9.34 -16.98
CA CYS A 503 24.47 8.29 -16.02
C CYS A 503 25.10 7.09 -16.72
N GLY A 504 24.54 6.66 -17.86
CA GLY A 504 25.12 5.61 -18.69
C GLY A 504 26.49 5.97 -19.30
N ASP A 505 26.68 7.21 -19.72
CA ASP A 505 27.97 7.72 -20.21
C ASP A 505 29.04 7.68 -19.12
N VAL A 506 28.75 8.24 -17.95
CA VAL A 506 29.69 8.30 -16.82
C VAL A 506 30.11 6.91 -16.38
N LEU A 507 29.17 5.97 -16.26
CA LEU A 507 29.47 4.58 -15.94
C LEU A 507 30.35 3.91 -16.99
N ARG A 508 30.11 4.18 -18.29
CA ARG A 508 30.95 3.66 -19.38
C ARG A 508 32.35 4.25 -19.38
N TRP A 509 32.51 5.52 -19.06
CA TRP A 509 33.81 6.17 -18.99
C TRP A 509 34.66 5.63 -17.85
N LEU A 510 34.04 5.40 -16.70
CA LEU A 510 34.70 4.83 -15.52
C LEU A 510 35.03 3.33 -15.68
N ALA A 511 34.34 2.63 -16.59
CA ALA A 511 34.57 1.21 -16.86
C ALA A 511 35.70 0.92 -17.86
N ARG A 512 36.25 1.93 -18.56
CA ARG A 512 37.36 1.72 -19.51
C ARG A 512 38.71 1.77 -18.78
N PRO A 513 39.57 0.74 -18.87
CA PRO A 513 40.96 0.87 -18.48
C PRO A 513 41.65 1.84 -19.46
N THR A 514 42.35 2.82 -18.90
CA THR A 514 43.12 3.85 -19.62
C THR A 514 44.13 3.24 -20.60
N GLU A 515 43.78 3.17 -21.89
CA GLU A 515 44.76 3.04 -22.96
C GLU A 515 45.35 4.43 -23.24
N GLN A 516 46.67 4.52 -23.06
CA GLN A 516 47.47 5.71 -23.33
C GLN A 516 47.49 6.00 -24.83
N ASP A 517 47.22 7.25 -25.20
CA ASP A 517 47.30 7.77 -26.56
C ASP A 517 48.70 8.41 -26.78
N PRO A 518 49.61 7.85 -27.61
CA PRO A 518 50.92 8.44 -27.85
C PRO A 518 50.88 9.26 -29.14
N SER A 519 50.78 10.59 -29.02
CA SER A 519 51.09 11.49 -30.13
C SER A 519 51.88 12.72 -29.66
N CYS A 520 53.17 12.49 -29.40
CA CYS A 520 54.22 13.47 -29.58
C CYS A 520 55.40 12.77 -30.24
N GLU A 521 55.49 12.89 -31.58
CA GLU A 521 56.72 12.57 -32.30
C GLU A 521 57.86 13.53 -31.89
N PRO A 522 59.10 13.04 -31.96
CA PRO A 522 60.08 13.77 -32.73
C PRO A 522 60.76 12.86 -33.78
N SER A 523 60.64 13.30 -35.03
CA SER A 523 61.65 13.31 -36.10
C SER A 523 62.94 12.49 -35.91
N GLY A 524 63.22 11.58 -36.88
CA GLY A 524 64.57 11.00 -37.03
C GLY A 524 64.76 9.80 -37.97
N SER A 525 64.57 10.00 -39.28
CA SER A 525 65.27 9.39 -40.44
C SER A 525 65.68 7.90 -40.53
N LEU A 526 65.41 7.35 -41.73
CA LEU A 526 66.26 6.48 -42.60
C LEU A 526 66.25 4.94 -42.40
N ARG A 527 65.45 4.23 -43.22
CA ARG A 527 65.86 3.54 -44.49
C ARG A 527 64.87 2.43 -44.88
N ALA A 528 64.44 2.45 -46.14
CA ALA A 528 63.91 1.30 -46.89
C ALA A 528 65.10 0.50 -47.51
N PRO A 529 64.93 -0.56 -48.35
CA PRO A 529 63.70 -1.18 -48.89
C PRO A 529 63.72 -2.74 -49.05
N VAL A 530 62.74 -3.26 -49.82
CA VAL A 530 62.66 -4.54 -50.60
C VAL A 530 61.98 -5.72 -49.86
N GLY A 531 60.99 -6.46 -50.39
CA GLY A 531 60.29 -6.54 -51.69
C GLY A 531 58.96 -7.33 -51.51
N ASP A 532 57.94 -7.15 -52.35
CA ASP A 532 57.50 -8.06 -53.44
C ASP A 532 57.07 -9.46 -52.91
N VAL A 533 55.90 -10.07 -53.14
CA VAL A 533 54.90 -10.23 -54.23
C VAL A 533 53.79 -11.11 -53.55
N ASP A 534 52.47 -11.03 -53.76
CA ASP A 534 51.74 -11.50 -54.94
C ASP A 534 50.22 -11.28 -54.83
N ALA A 535 49.59 -11.28 -55.99
CA ALA A 535 48.21 -10.99 -56.31
C ALA A 535 47.24 -12.16 -56.14
N GLY A 536 45.94 -11.86 -56.01
CA GLY A 536 44.87 -12.85 -56.21
C GLY A 536 43.49 -12.39 -55.72
N PRO A 537 42.47 -12.16 -56.58
CA PRO A 537 41.30 -11.35 -56.23
C PRO A 537 39.96 -12.14 -56.23
N VAL A 538 38.86 -11.37 -56.07
CA VAL A 538 37.45 -11.69 -56.44
C VAL A 538 36.69 -12.48 -55.35
N ASP A 539 35.54 -12.05 -54.82
CA ASP A 539 34.33 -11.66 -55.56
C ASP A 539 33.38 -10.76 -54.75
N GLN A 540 32.69 -9.86 -55.46
CA GLN A 540 31.54 -9.08 -55.02
C GLN A 540 30.34 -9.49 -55.88
N SER A 541 29.29 -10.01 -55.23
CA SER A 541 27.90 -9.95 -55.71
C SER A 541 27.01 -9.98 -54.47
N ALA A 542 26.35 -8.89 -54.10
CA ALA A 542 25.14 -8.29 -54.68
C ALA A 542 23.87 -9.13 -54.45
N VAL A 543 22.81 -8.41 -54.06
CA VAL A 543 21.35 -8.68 -54.13
C VAL A 543 20.70 -8.59 -52.75
N ASP A 544 20.19 -7.43 -52.32
CA ASP A 544 18.89 -6.79 -52.62
C ASP A 544 17.65 -7.42 -51.94
N ALA A 545 16.97 -6.53 -51.20
CA ALA A 545 15.51 -6.34 -51.08
C ALA A 545 14.57 -7.34 -50.36
N GLY A 546 13.64 -6.75 -49.59
CA GLY A 546 12.33 -7.32 -49.24
C GLY A 546 12.01 -7.22 -47.74
N ILE A 547 11.50 -6.09 -47.22
CA ILE A 547 10.07 -5.75 -47.07
C ILE A 547 9.25 -6.83 -46.34
N GLN A 548 8.95 -6.54 -45.07
CA GLN A 548 7.68 -6.64 -44.29
C GLN A 548 6.52 -7.52 -44.79
N PRO A 549 5.68 -8.08 -43.89
CA PRO A 549 4.99 -7.38 -42.77
C PRO A 549 5.59 -7.58 -41.38
#